data_AF-A0A2T0RXI4-F1
#
_entry.id   AF-A0A2T0RXI4-F1
#
_cell.length_a   1.000
_cell.length_b   1.000
_cell.length_c   1.000
_cell.angle_alpha   90.00
_cell.angle_beta   90.00
_cell.angle_gamma   90.00
#
_symmetry.space_group_name_H-M   'P 1'
#
loop_
_entity.id
_entity.type
_entity.pdbx_description
1 polymer ?
#
loop_
_entity_poly.entity_id
_entity_poly.type
_entity_poly.pdbx_seq_one_letter_code
_entity_poly.pdbx_strand_id
1 'polypeptide(L)'
;MRTAPRRRFAVRLAAALQATLLMSLGIVVSTGGPANAWLSPGTVITSTTATLPPELAPLANGKRIQYFTTSVTGATTVATGLVLTPKTGKTNRTVVWSHGTTGIADKCTPSTNQAVFWPEARAAIAALLRKGWTVTAPDYPGLGTPEAHPYLVGNSEGRAIIDSVKAARSLDPALSTQYAVDGHSQGGQGALFAGQLAPSYDGSLVLKGVAAIAPVSNLDMIAPEIPGSPGQGYLVMALYGINAVEPTFNPNSYLASPAKQRTSVLQTGCLNEILEAYAPLNADELVPNGVVSPTVLSKLAQYGNPATVPPSAPILIVQGTDDDAVPYAITAGPLLDELDQYDQEVTFVPITGASHDGAVFASVDTVTAWIATHFS
;
A
#
# COMPACT_ATOMS: atom_id res chain seq x y z
N MET A 1 79.16 59.12 24.59
CA MET A 1 79.77 59.15 25.94
C MET A 1 79.43 57.84 26.64
N ARG A 2 80.47 57.12 27.07
CA ARG A 2 80.53 56.22 28.25
C ARG A 2 79.53 55.05 28.43
N THR A 3 80.16 53.87 28.46
CA THR A 3 80.04 52.79 29.47
C THR A 3 78.77 51.93 29.56
N ALA A 4 78.95 50.67 29.15
CA ALA A 4 78.35 49.43 29.70
C ALA A 4 78.53 49.33 31.25
N PRO A 5 77.99 48.33 32.02
CA PRO A 5 77.66 46.96 31.59
C PRO A 5 76.59 46.10 32.36
N ARG A 6 76.30 44.94 31.75
CA ARG A 6 76.24 43.55 32.30
C ARG A 6 75.08 43.05 33.19
N ARG A 7 74.35 42.12 32.54
CA ARG A 7 74.10 40.68 32.87
C ARG A 7 73.12 40.39 34.03
N ARG A 8 72.17 39.46 33.83
CA ARG A 8 72.44 38.01 33.89
C ARG A 8 71.28 37.14 33.35
N PHE A 9 71.66 36.16 32.52
CA PHE A 9 71.18 34.76 32.41
C PHE A 9 69.67 34.49 32.17
N ALA A 10 69.24 33.59 31.28
CA ALA A 10 69.92 32.57 30.51
C ALA A 10 68.96 31.94 29.48
N VAL A 11 69.54 31.39 28.41
CA VAL A 11 69.13 30.14 27.70
C VAL A 11 67.88 30.25 26.80
N ARG A 12 68.07 30.47 25.48
CA ARG A 12 68.18 29.47 24.36
C ARG A 12 66.82 28.83 24.05
N LEU A 13 66.34 28.62 22.83
CA LEU A 13 66.80 28.72 21.42
C LEU A 13 65.46 28.72 20.61
N ALA A 14 65.25 29.58 19.59
CA ALA A 14 65.31 29.24 18.16
C ALA A 14 64.55 27.94 17.75
N ALA A 15 63.74 27.84 16.70
CA ALA A 15 63.65 28.58 15.45
C ALA A 15 62.30 28.26 14.75
N ALA A 16 61.92 29.11 13.80
CA ALA A 16 60.85 28.88 12.83
C ALA A 16 61.18 27.73 11.86
N LEU A 17 60.19 26.92 11.47
CA LEU A 17 60.23 26.15 10.22
C LEU A 17 58.84 25.69 9.74
N GLN A 18 58.72 25.63 8.42
CA GLN A 18 57.56 25.33 7.59
C GLN A 18 57.18 23.83 7.53
N ALA A 19 55.97 23.58 7.02
CA ALA A 19 55.44 22.34 6.40
C ALA A 19 55.20 21.17 7.37
N THR A 20 54.06 20.47 7.36
CA THR A 20 53.40 19.83 6.22
C THR A 20 51.91 19.60 6.48
N LEU A 21 51.09 19.79 5.44
CA LEU A 21 49.69 19.40 5.38
C LEU A 21 49.62 17.87 5.22
N LEU A 22 49.20 17.15 6.26
CA LEU A 22 48.80 15.74 6.14
C LEU A 22 47.28 15.68 6.05
N MET A 23 46.77 15.59 4.83
CA MET A 23 45.42 15.07 4.57
C MET A 23 45.38 13.63 5.06
N SER A 24 44.83 13.39 6.24
CA SER A 24 44.27 12.09 6.58
C SER A 24 42.95 11.94 5.83
N LEU A 25 43.00 11.31 4.65
CA LEU A 25 41.83 10.64 4.09
C LEU A 25 41.40 9.57 5.10
N GLY A 26 40.50 9.93 6.00
CA GLY A 26 39.73 8.96 6.75
C GLY A 26 38.80 8.28 5.76
N ILE A 27 39.26 7.20 5.13
CA ILE A 27 38.37 6.24 4.51
C ILE A 27 37.54 5.69 5.66
N VAL A 28 36.31 6.19 5.82
CA VAL A 28 35.30 5.49 6.60
C VAL A 28 34.96 4.26 5.78
N VAL A 29 35.71 3.19 5.99
CA VAL A 29 35.25 1.85 5.63
C VAL A 29 34.12 1.56 6.61
N SER A 30 32.89 1.89 6.23
CA SER A 30 31.73 1.35 6.93
C SER A 30 31.78 -0.15 6.67
N THR A 31 32.21 -0.92 7.68
CA THR A 31 32.01 -2.35 7.71
C THR A 31 30.51 -2.59 7.85
N GLY A 32 29.80 -2.58 6.72
CA GLY A 32 28.43 -3.06 6.62
C GLY A 32 28.43 -4.55 6.89
N GLY A 33 28.37 -4.92 8.16
CA GLY A 33 28.17 -6.30 8.58
C GLY A 33 26.79 -6.82 8.12
N PRO A 34 26.59 -8.15 8.11
CA PRO A 34 25.40 -8.80 7.57
C PRO A 34 24.09 -8.46 8.29
N ALA A 35 24.11 -7.71 9.41
CA ALA A 35 22.93 -7.39 10.23
C ALA A 35 21.89 -6.50 9.51
N ASN A 36 22.31 -5.60 8.61
CA ASN A 36 21.38 -4.65 7.96
C ASN A 36 20.60 -5.27 6.78
N ALA A 37 21.09 -6.37 6.19
CA ALA A 37 20.38 -7.07 5.12
C ALA A 37 19.10 -7.78 5.63
N TRP A 38 19.07 -8.14 6.92
CA TRP A 38 17.94 -8.87 7.51
C TRP A 38 16.69 -8.01 7.73
N LEU A 39 16.80 -6.68 7.79
CA LEU A 39 15.67 -5.76 8.04
C LEU A 39 15.29 -4.92 6.81
N SER A 40 15.84 -5.24 5.65
CA SER A 40 15.55 -4.49 4.42
C SER A 40 14.11 -4.76 3.94
N PRO A 41 13.38 -3.74 3.47
CA PRO A 41 12.05 -3.92 2.89
C PRO A 41 12.08 -4.96 1.76
N GLY A 42 11.11 -5.88 1.78
CA GLY A 42 11.05 -7.04 0.89
C GLY A 42 11.79 -8.29 1.36
N THR A 43 12.53 -8.25 2.47
CA THR A 43 13.15 -9.46 3.03
C THR A 43 12.09 -10.37 3.66
N VAL A 44 12.04 -11.64 3.24
CA VAL A 44 11.13 -12.65 3.81
C VAL A 44 11.65 -13.12 5.18
N ILE A 45 10.78 -13.04 6.18
CA ILE A 45 11.00 -13.46 7.56
C ILE A 45 10.63 -14.95 7.70
N THR A 46 9.42 -15.30 7.27
CA THR A 46 8.92 -16.68 7.27
C THR A 46 8.19 -16.99 5.97
N SER A 47 8.25 -18.25 5.55
CA SER A 47 7.57 -18.76 4.36
C SER A 47 7.03 -20.16 4.65
N THR A 48 5.72 -20.35 4.61
CA THR A 48 5.06 -21.65 4.78
C THR A 48 4.17 -21.97 3.59
N THR A 49 3.90 -23.25 3.33
CA THR A 49 2.93 -23.63 2.29
C THR A 49 1.54 -23.11 2.65
N ALA A 50 0.86 -22.48 1.70
CA ALA A 50 -0.51 -22.00 1.87
C ALA A 50 -1.53 -22.98 1.29
N THR A 51 -2.68 -23.12 1.96
CA THR A 51 -3.85 -23.80 1.42
C THR A 51 -4.63 -22.83 0.54
N LEU A 52 -4.71 -23.13 -0.75
CA LEU A 52 -5.39 -22.28 -1.73
C LEU A 52 -6.87 -22.66 -1.87
N PRO A 53 -7.74 -21.70 -2.24
CA PRO A 53 -9.11 -21.99 -2.67
C PRO A 53 -9.15 -23.02 -3.82
N PRO A 54 -10.23 -23.81 -3.94
CA PRO A 54 -10.37 -24.84 -4.98
C PRO A 54 -10.16 -24.34 -6.41
N GLU A 55 -10.48 -23.07 -6.69
CA GLU A 55 -10.32 -22.43 -7.99
C GLU A 55 -8.85 -22.15 -8.33
N LEU A 56 -8.00 -21.93 -7.31
CA LEU A 56 -6.58 -21.57 -7.46
C LEU A 56 -5.64 -22.77 -7.24
N ALA A 57 -6.04 -23.74 -6.42
CA ALA A 57 -5.23 -24.91 -6.08
C ALA A 57 -4.76 -25.73 -7.31
N PRO A 58 -5.54 -25.90 -8.40
CA PRO A 58 -5.06 -26.56 -9.61
C PRO A 58 -4.05 -25.74 -10.41
N LEU A 59 -4.06 -24.41 -10.27
CA LEU A 59 -3.28 -23.48 -11.09
C LEU A 59 -1.91 -23.15 -10.48
N ALA A 60 -1.80 -23.11 -9.16
CA ALA A 60 -0.61 -22.62 -8.47
C ALA A 60 -0.21 -23.43 -7.24
N ASN A 61 1.06 -23.31 -6.86
CA ASN A 61 1.53 -23.57 -5.51
C ASN A 61 1.54 -22.24 -4.75
N GLY A 62 1.03 -22.26 -3.51
CA GLY A 62 0.97 -21.07 -2.67
C GLY A 62 1.99 -21.12 -1.54
N LYS A 63 2.67 -20.00 -1.30
CA LYS A 63 3.42 -19.74 -0.07
C LYS A 63 2.78 -18.58 0.67
N ARG A 64 2.51 -18.75 1.96
CA ARG A 64 2.24 -17.63 2.86
C ARG A 64 3.56 -17.10 3.37
N ILE A 65 3.74 -15.79 3.28
CA ILE A 65 4.95 -15.11 3.71
C ILE A 65 4.66 -14.11 4.83
N GLN A 66 5.65 -13.90 5.69
CA GLN A 66 5.85 -12.66 6.43
C GLN A 66 7.08 -11.98 5.86
N TYR A 67 7.01 -10.68 5.60
CA TYR A 67 8.12 -9.93 5.03
C TYR A 67 8.19 -8.53 5.65
N PHE A 68 9.41 -7.97 5.67
CA PHE A 68 9.61 -6.60 6.11
C PHE A 68 9.10 -5.61 5.07
N THR A 69 8.48 -4.54 5.53
CA THR A 69 8.10 -3.37 4.72
C THR A 69 8.31 -2.11 5.55
N THR A 70 7.84 -0.97 5.08
CA THR A 70 8.07 0.34 5.69
C THR A 70 6.75 0.98 6.07
N SER A 71 6.58 1.31 7.35
CA SER A 71 5.42 2.05 7.86
C SER A 71 5.41 3.47 7.28
N VAL A 72 4.32 4.20 7.44
CA VAL A 72 4.21 5.57 6.92
C VAL A 72 5.21 6.55 7.54
N THR A 73 5.68 6.28 8.76
CA THR A 73 6.70 7.09 9.45
C THR A 73 8.13 6.76 8.99
N GLY A 74 8.30 5.80 8.09
CA GLY A 74 9.61 5.36 7.60
C GLY A 74 10.27 4.27 8.44
N ALA A 75 9.61 3.78 9.50
CA ALA A 75 10.11 2.69 10.32
C ALA A 75 9.86 1.33 9.65
N THR A 76 10.73 0.35 9.91
CA THR A 76 10.50 -1.03 9.50
C THR A 76 9.27 -1.59 10.21
N THR A 77 8.37 -2.22 9.46
CA THR A 77 7.22 -2.99 9.96
C THR A 77 7.14 -4.34 9.22
N VAL A 78 6.18 -5.19 9.59
CA VAL A 78 5.95 -6.50 9.00
C VAL A 78 4.56 -6.54 8.36
N ALA A 79 4.50 -7.08 7.15
CA ALA A 79 3.26 -7.45 6.50
C ALA A 79 3.26 -8.96 6.20
N THR A 80 2.06 -9.53 6.03
CA THR A 80 1.87 -10.89 5.52
C THR A 80 1.34 -10.86 4.09
N GLY A 81 1.30 -12.03 3.45
CA GLY A 81 0.66 -12.17 2.15
C GLY A 81 0.89 -13.54 1.55
N LEU A 82 0.45 -13.70 0.30
CA LEU A 82 0.69 -14.89 -0.50
C LEU A 82 1.67 -14.61 -1.63
N VAL A 83 2.45 -15.63 -1.99
CA VAL A 83 3.14 -15.74 -3.27
C VAL A 83 2.61 -16.99 -3.96
N LEU A 84 1.96 -16.79 -5.10
CA LEU A 84 1.31 -17.83 -5.88
C LEU A 84 2.12 -18.08 -7.15
N THR A 85 2.75 -19.24 -7.22
CA THR A 85 3.59 -19.64 -8.36
C THR A 85 2.82 -20.59 -9.27
N PRO A 86 2.64 -20.26 -10.57
CA PRO A 86 2.00 -21.15 -11.53
C PRO A 86 2.64 -22.54 -11.56
N LYS A 87 1.82 -23.59 -11.59
CA LYS A 87 2.27 -24.99 -11.71
C LYS A 87 2.76 -25.33 -13.11
N THR A 88 2.18 -24.68 -14.12
CA THR A 88 2.51 -24.88 -15.54
C THR A 88 2.70 -23.52 -16.21
N GLY A 89 3.50 -23.48 -17.28
CA GLY A 89 3.67 -22.28 -18.10
C GLY A 89 4.29 -21.06 -17.38
N LYS A 90 4.90 -21.26 -16.20
CA LYS A 90 5.51 -20.19 -15.41
C LYS A 90 6.52 -19.40 -16.27
N THR A 91 6.38 -18.08 -16.23
CA THR A 91 7.31 -17.08 -16.76
C THR A 91 8.04 -16.37 -15.60
N ASN A 92 8.94 -15.44 -15.92
CA ASN A 92 9.64 -14.65 -14.91
C ASN A 92 8.92 -13.32 -14.57
N ARG A 93 7.64 -13.18 -14.92
CA ARG A 93 6.85 -11.96 -14.66
C ARG A 93 6.12 -12.07 -13.33
N THR A 94 6.02 -10.94 -12.63
CA THR A 94 5.30 -10.82 -11.36
C THR A 94 4.18 -9.80 -11.50
N VAL A 95 2.98 -10.16 -11.07
CA VAL A 95 1.88 -9.21 -10.90
C VAL A 95 1.51 -9.18 -9.42
N VAL A 96 1.37 -8.00 -8.84
CA VAL A 96 0.79 -7.85 -7.51
C VAL A 96 -0.72 -7.78 -7.67
N TRP A 97 -1.45 -8.67 -7.00
CA TRP A 97 -2.88 -8.53 -6.82
C TRP A 97 -3.14 -7.88 -5.46
N SER A 98 -3.67 -6.66 -5.46
CA SER A 98 -3.98 -5.89 -4.24
C SER A 98 -5.49 -5.97 -3.93
N HIS A 99 -5.81 -6.53 -2.77
CA HIS A 99 -7.20 -6.81 -2.38
C HIS A 99 -7.99 -5.56 -1.99
N GLY A 100 -9.30 -5.60 -2.24
CA GLY A 100 -10.26 -4.64 -1.70
C GLY A 100 -10.46 -4.80 -0.19
N THR A 101 -11.38 -4.03 0.39
CA THR A 101 -11.57 -4.03 1.85
C THR A 101 -11.98 -5.39 2.39
N THR A 102 -11.27 -5.91 3.39
CA THR A 102 -11.62 -7.17 4.07
C THR A 102 -12.04 -6.97 5.53
N GLY A 103 -11.82 -5.77 6.08
CA GLY A 103 -11.95 -5.44 7.50
C GLY A 103 -10.61 -4.92 8.05
N ILE A 104 -10.56 -4.64 9.35
CA ILE A 104 -9.33 -4.12 10.01
C ILE A 104 -8.81 -4.99 11.15
N ALA A 105 -9.44 -6.15 11.40
CA ALA A 105 -8.99 -7.12 12.39
C ALA A 105 -7.94 -8.08 11.79
N ASP A 106 -7.00 -8.58 12.60
CA ASP A 106 -5.91 -9.46 12.17
C ASP A 106 -6.38 -10.69 11.38
N LYS A 107 -7.59 -11.21 11.69
CA LYS A 107 -8.18 -12.38 11.02
C LYS A 107 -8.72 -12.09 9.62
N CYS A 108 -8.82 -10.84 9.21
CA CYS A 108 -9.43 -10.43 7.94
C CYS A 108 -8.39 -10.38 6.81
N THR A 109 -7.56 -11.42 6.72
CA THR A 109 -6.46 -11.52 5.75
C THR A 109 -6.78 -12.57 4.68
N PRO A 110 -6.76 -12.21 3.38
CA PRO A 110 -6.89 -13.22 2.32
C PRO A 110 -5.85 -14.36 2.42
N SER A 111 -4.67 -14.11 3.01
CA SER A 111 -3.63 -15.13 3.15
C SER A 111 -3.94 -16.26 4.14
N THR A 112 -4.89 -16.07 5.06
CA THR A 112 -5.26 -17.10 6.06
C THR A 112 -6.75 -17.38 6.15
N ASN A 113 -7.59 -16.48 5.64
CA ASN A 113 -9.03 -16.58 5.78
C ASN A 113 -9.71 -16.60 4.42
N GLN A 114 -10.13 -17.79 3.99
CA GLN A 114 -10.82 -17.96 2.71
C GLN A 114 -12.18 -17.27 2.64
N ALA A 115 -12.80 -16.92 3.79
CA ALA A 115 -14.09 -16.24 3.82
C ALA A 115 -14.00 -14.78 3.35
N VAL A 116 -12.81 -14.16 3.42
CA VAL A 116 -12.54 -12.82 2.88
C VAL A 116 -11.68 -12.86 1.62
N PHE A 117 -11.40 -14.06 1.10
CA PHE A 117 -10.78 -14.24 -0.20
C PHE A 117 -11.90 -14.40 -1.23
N TRP A 118 -12.49 -13.28 -1.62
CA TRP A 118 -13.75 -13.21 -2.36
C TRP A 118 -13.70 -13.85 -3.77
N PRO A 119 -14.84 -14.24 -4.35
CA PRO A 119 -14.87 -14.91 -5.65
C PRO A 119 -14.26 -14.11 -6.82
N GLU A 120 -14.47 -12.80 -6.87
CA GLU A 120 -13.93 -11.89 -7.89
C GLU A 120 -12.40 -11.77 -7.79
N ALA A 121 -11.87 -11.72 -6.57
CA ALA A 121 -10.44 -11.82 -6.29
C ALA A 121 -9.83 -13.12 -6.87
N ARG A 122 -10.49 -14.26 -6.61
CA ARG A 122 -10.03 -15.55 -7.12
C ARG A 122 -10.08 -15.60 -8.64
N ALA A 123 -11.09 -15.00 -9.27
CA ALA A 123 -11.22 -14.94 -10.72
C ALA A 123 -10.08 -14.12 -11.36
N ALA A 124 -9.79 -12.93 -10.82
CA ALA A 124 -8.69 -12.08 -11.27
C ALA A 124 -7.34 -12.81 -11.15
N ILE A 125 -7.02 -13.35 -9.97
CA ILE A 125 -5.77 -14.10 -9.74
C ILE A 125 -5.67 -15.32 -10.65
N ALA A 126 -6.76 -16.07 -10.86
CA ALA A 126 -6.75 -17.22 -11.75
C ALA A 126 -6.38 -16.84 -13.19
N ALA A 127 -6.84 -15.68 -13.68
CA ALA A 127 -6.49 -15.20 -15.01
C ALA A 127 -5.00 -14.82 -15.12
N LEU A 128 -4.46 -14.13 -14.12
CA LEU A 128 -3.03 -13.80 -14.05
C LEU A 128 -2.15 -15.06 -14.02
N LEU A 129 -2.53 -16.05 -13.18
CA LEU A 129 -1.83 -17.34 -13.09
C LEU A 129 -1.86 -18.11 -14.41
N ARG A 130 -2.97 -18.07 -15.16
CA ARG A 130 -3.09 -18.71 -16.48
C ARG A 130 -2.19 -18.09 -17.54
N LYS A 131 -1.75 -16.83 -17.37
CA LYS A 131 -0.69 -16.22 -18.21
C LYS A 131 0.72 -16.67 -17.81
N GLY A 132 0.85 -17.52 -16.79
CA GLY A 132 2.13 -17.97 -16.28
C GLY A 132 2.83 -16.92 -15.42
N TRP A 133 2.11 -15.93 -14.89
CA TRP A 133 2.71 -14.89 -14.04
C TRP A 133 2.66 -15.32 -12.57
N THR A 134 3.75 -15.08 -11.85
CA THR A 134 3.72 -15.20 -10.38
C THR A 134 2.87 -14.08 -9.82
N VAL A 135 1.94 -14.42 -8.92
CA VAL A 135 1.09 -13.42 -8.26
C VAL A 135 1.55 -13.23 -6.83
N THR A 136 1.83 -11.99 -6.43
CA THR A 136 1.94 -11.63 -5.00
C THR A 136 0.63 -11.03 -4.53
N ALA A 137 0.16 -11.38 -3.34
CA ALA A 137 -1.06 -10.87 -2.76
C ALA A 137 -0.79 -10.44 -1.30
N PRO A 138 -0.31 -9.21 -1.08
CA PRO A 138 -0.04 -8.71 0.26
C PRO A 138 -1.35 -8.51 1.05
N ASP A 139 -1.34 -8.79 2.35
CA ASP A 139 -2.48 -8.50 3.23
C ASP A 139 -2.48 -7.04 3.73
N TYR A 140 -1.41 -6.27 3.47
CA TYR A 140 -1.11 -4.95 4.03
C TYR A 140 -0.65 -4.94 5.51
N PRO A 141 0.08 -3.89 5.95
CA PRO A 141 0.48 -3.75 7.35
C PRO A 141 -0.73 -3.67 8.30
N GLY A 142 -0.60 -4.27 9.48
CA GLY A 142 -1.64 -4.33 10.50
C GLY A 142 -2.83 -5.26 10.19
N LEU A 143 -2.73 -6.04 9.11
CA LEU A 143 -3.60 -7.19 8.86
C LEU A 143 -2.75 -8.46 9.02
N GLY A 144 -3.20 -9.36 9.91
CA GLY A 144 -2.47 -10.59 10.25
C GLY A 144 -1.21 -10.35 11.09
N THR A 145 -1.01 -9.12 11.60
CA THR A 145 0.09 -8.71 12.47
C THR A 145 -0.44 -7.84 13.62
N PRO A 146 0.25 -7.75 14.78
CA PRO A 146 -0.29 -7.08 15.98
C PRO A 146 -0.51 -5.56 15.89
N GLU A 147 -0.08 -4.93 14.79
CA GLU A 147 -0.23 -3.48 14.58
C GLU A 147 -1.64 -3.17 14.07
N ALA A 148 -2.15 -1.96 14.29
CA ALA A 148 -3.44 -1.57 13.73
C ALA A 148 -3.32 -1.37 12.21
N HIS A 149 -4.27 -1.91 11.43
CA HIS A 149 -4.30 -1.68 9.99
C HIS A 149 -4.53 -0.20 9.67
N PRO A 150 -3.61 0.48 8.98
CA PRO A 150 -3.78 1.86 8.52
C PRO A 150 -4.64 1.87 7.26
N TYR A 151 -5.91 1.49 7.42
CA TYR A 151 -6.89 1.35 6.35
C TYR A 151 -7.06 2.67 5.57
N LEU A 152 -6.98 2.58 4.23
CA LEU A 152 -6.99 3.71 3.30
C LEU A 152 -5.88 4.74 3.52
N VAL A 153 -4.78 4.32 4.14
CA VAL A 153 -3.53 5.10 4.15
C VAL A 153 -2.65 4.60 3.02
N GLY A 154 -2.76 5.26 1.86
CA GLY A 154 -2.21 4.75 0.61
C GLY A 154 -0.70 4.55 0.62
N ASN A 155 0.04 5.39 1.36
CA ASN A 155 1.49 5.19 1.54
C ASN A 155 1.85 3.87 2.22
N SER A 156 1.01 3.37 3.13
CA SER A 156 1.23 2.08 3.79
C SER A 156 1.01 0.94 2.81
N GLU A 157 -0.11 0.99 2.08
CA GLU A 157 -0.52 -0.05 1.12
C GLU A 157 0.43 -0.12 -0.07
N GLY A 158 0.75 1.03 -0.68
CA GLY A 158 1.65 1.11 -1.84
C GLY A 158 3.06 0.59 -1.55
N ARG A 159 3.60 0.87 -0.35
CA ARG A 159 4.92 0.34 0.06
C ARG A 159 4.89 -1.18 0.24
N ALA A 160 3.84 -1.71 0.87
CA ALA A 160 3.67 -3.15 1.04
C ALA A 160 3.48 -3.86 -0.31
N ILE A 161 2.74 -3.27 -1.25
CA ILE A 161 2.60 -3.74 -2.63
C ILE A 161 3.97 -3.88 -3.31
N ILE A 162 4.79 -2.82 -3.30
CA ILE A 162 6.12 -2.81 -3.91
C ILE A 162 7.04 -3.85 -3.24
N ASP A 163 7.06 -3.89 -1.91
CA ASP A 163 7.91 -4.82 -1.16
C ASP A 163 7.50 -6.28 -1.31
N SER A 164 6.22 -6.56 -1.59
CA SER A 164 5.75 -7.92 -1.88
C SER A 164 6.44 -8.52 -3.11
N VAL A 165 6.76 -7.69 -4.12
CA VAL A 165 7.51 -8.11 -5.31
C VAL A 165 8.94 -8.49 -4.94
N LYS A 166 9.59 -7.69 -4.10
CA LYS A 166 10.93 -7.99 -3.57
C LYS A 166 10.93 -9.28 -2.75
N ALA A 167 9.88 -9.49 -1.95
CA ALA A 167 9.69 -10.71 -1.19
C ALA A 167 9.55 -11.94 -2.10
N ALA A 168 8.76 -11.87 -3.18
CA ALA A 168 8.69 -12.93 -4.17
C ALA A 168 10.05 -13.19 -4.84
N ARG A 169 10.79 -12.14 -5.21
CA ARG A 169 12.14 -12.26 -5.78
C ARG A 169 13.16 -12.86 -4.80
N SER A 170 12.99 -12.64 -3.50
CA SER A 170 13.84 -13.26 -2.48
C SER A 170 13.59 -14.78 -2.37
N LEU A 171 12.36 -15.24 -2.63
CA LEU A 171 12.01 -16.66 -2.70
C LEU A 171 12.40 -17.29 -4.04
N ASP A 172 12.41 -16.49 -5.11
CA ASP A 172 12.72 -16.93 -6.46
C ASP A 172 13.51 -15.85 -7.23
N PRO A 173 14.85 -15.93 -7.20
CA PRO A 173 15.70 -14.94 -7.86
C PRO A 173 15.58 -14.90 -9.38
N ALA A 174 14.90 -15.86 -10.02
CA ALA A 174 14.68 -15.84 -11.47
C ALA A 174 13.58 -14.85 -11.89
N LEU A 175 12.75 -14.38 -10.95
CA LEU A 175 11.73 -13.37 -11.23
C LEU A 175 12.38 -12.04 -11.63
N SER A 176 11.85 -11.45 -12.70
CA SER A 176 12.26 -10.15 -13.25
C SER A 176 12.12 -9.05 -12.21
N THR A 177 12.89 -7.97 -12.38
CA THR A 177 12.67 -6.71 -11.66
C THR A 177 11.43 -5.96 -12.16
N GLN A 178 10.89 -6.36 -13.32
CA GLN A 178 9.68 -5.79 -13.88
C GLN A 178 8.44 -6.41 -13.25
N TYR A 179 7.48 -5.56 -12.87
CA TYR A 179 6.22 -5.99 -12.29
C TYR A 179 5.06 -5.08 -12.72
N ALA A 180 3.84 -5.55 -12.53
CA ALA A 180 2.61 -4.76 -12.68
C ALA A 180 1.74 -4.94 -11.44
N VAL A 181 0.73 -4.08 -11.27
CA VAL A 181 -0.22 -4.15 -10.16
C VAL A 181 -1.64 -4.25 -10.73
N ASP A 182 -2.45 -5.13 -10.17
CA ASP A 182 -3.89 -5.29 -10.41
C ASP A 182 -4.60 -5.16 -9.06
N GLY A 183 -5.36 -4.07 -8.88
CA GLY A 183 -5.97 -3.73 -7.61
C GLY A 183 -7.44 -3.37 -7.73
N HIS A 184 -8.24 -3.76 -6.75
CA HIS A 184 -9.67 -3.44 -6.69
C HIS A 184 -10.05 -2.68 -5.41
N SER A 185 -10.94 -1.68 -5.50
CA SER A 185 -11.49 -0.96 -4.34
C SER A 185 -10.38 -0.28 -3.53
N GLN A 186 -10.24 -0.58 -2.24
CA GLN A 186 -9.05 -0.24 -1.43
C GLN A 186 -7.75 -0.65 -2.14
N GLY A 187 -7.66 -1.88 -2.65
CA GLY A 187 -6.48 -2.34 -3.38
C GLY A 187 -6.24 -1.60 -4.69
N GLY A 188 -7.28 -1.02 -5.30
CA GLY A 188 -7.16 -0.11 -6.45
C GLY A 188 -6.52 1.22 -6.04
N GLN A 189 -6.92 1.75 -4.87
CA GLN A 189 -6.28 2.92 -4.25
C GLN A 189 -4.81 2.63 -3.92
N GLY A 190 -4.52 1.51 -3.25
CA GLY A 190 -3.16 1.05 -2.98
C GLY A 190 -2.33 0.85 -4.26
N ALA A 191 -2.94 0.39 -5.36
CA ALA A 191 -2.28 0.24 -6.65
C ALA A 191 -1.87 1.58 -7.26
N LEU A 192 -2.73 2.60 -7.20
CA LEU A 192 -2.40 3.95 -7.63
C LEU A 192 -1.30 4.57 -6.75
N PHE A 193 -1.35 4.33 -5.44
CA PHE A 193 -0.27 4.74 -4.54
C PHE A 193 1.06 4.04 -4.84
N ALA A 194 1.05 2.74 -5.15
CA ALA A 194 2.25 2.06 -5.62
C ALA A 194 2.79 2.71 -6.92
N GLY A 195 1.89 3.08 -7.84
CA GLY A 195 2.20 3.77 -9.09
C GLY A 195 2.97 5.08 -8.91
N GLN A 196 2.53 5.91 -7.96
CA GLN A 196 3.14 7.20 -7.68
C GLN A 196 4.38 7.09 -6.77
N LEU A 197 4.47 6.04 -5.94
CA LEU A 197 5.60 5.83 -5.03
C LEU A 197 6.79 5.15 -5.69
N ALA A 198 6.57 4.25 -6.65
CA ALA A 198 7.58 3.33 -7.17
C ALA A 198 8.96 3.97 -7.43
N PRO A 199 9.10 5.11 -8.14
CA PRO A 199 10.43 5.69 -8.42
C PRO A 199 11.15 6.20 -7.19
N SER A 200 10.40 6.74 -6.23
CA SER A 200 10.96 7.37 -5.03
C SER A 200 11.21 6.37 -3.89
N TYR A 201 10.45 5.27 -3.88
CA TYR A 201 10.50 4.26 -2.82
C TYR A 201 11.47 3.12 -3.12
N ASP A 202 11.52 2.60 -4.35
CA ASP A 202 12.42 1.51 -4.73
C ASP A 202 12.99 1.70 -6.14
N GLY A 203 14.30 1.95 -6.22
CA GLY A 203 15.01 2.11 -7.50
C GLY A 203 15.46 0.81 -8.16
N SER A 204 15.14 -0.35 -7.59
CA SER A 204 15.59 -1.67 -8.08
C SER A 204 14.55 -2.40 -8.92
N LEU A 205 13.27 -2.09 -8.71
CA LEU A 205 12.16 -2.61 -9.47
C LEU A 205 11.71 -1.64 -10.56
N VAL A 206 11.06 -2.17 -11.59
CA VAL A 206 10.51 -1.37 -12.69
C VAL A 206 9.02 -1.67 -12.78
N LEU A 207 8.19 -0.69 -12.42
CA LEU A 207 6.76 -0.79 -12.59
C LEU A 207 6.41 -0.64 -14.06
N LYS A 208 5.64 -1.59 -14.60
CA LYS A 208 5.27 -1.64 -16.03
C LYS A 208 3.85 -1.16 -16.29
N GLY A 209 2.98 -1.21 -15.29
CA GLY A 209 1.63 -0.70 -15.39
C GLY A 209 0.83 -0.93 -14.10
N VAL A 210 -0.20 -0.11 -13.91
CA VAL A 210 -1.17 -0.19 -12.82
C VAL A 210 -2.57 -0.36 -13.41
N ALA A 211 -3.21 -1.50 -13.14
CA ALA A 211 -4.64 -1.67 -13.34
C ALA A 211 -5.36 -1.43 -12.02
N ALA A 212 -6.17 -0.38 -11.95
CA ALA A 212 -6.96 -0.02 -10.78
C ALA A 212 -8.45 -0.09 -11.12
N ILE A 213 -9.14 -1.04 -10.49
CA ILE A 213 -10.56 -1.35 -10.71
C ILE A 213 -11.35 -0.77 -9.54
N ALA A 214 -12.35 0.06 -9.83
CA ALA A 214 -13.14 0.78 -8.84
C ALA A 214 -12.29 1.42 -7.71
N PRO A 215 -11.20 2.16 -8.03
CA PRO A 215 -10.27 2.62 -7.01
C PRO A 215 -10.92 3.63 -6.08
N VAL A 216 -10.77 3.40 -4.77
CA VAL A 216 -11.12 4.44 -3.79
C VAL A 216 -10.23 5.67 -4.04
N SER A 217 -10.85 6.84 -4.16
CA SER A 217 -10.20 8.10 -4.49
C SER A 217 -11.04 9.26 -3.94
N ASN A 218 -10.45 10.48 -3.90
CA ASN A 218 -11.13 11.71 -3.48
C ASN A 218 -12.04 11.51 -2.25
N LEU A 219 -11.49 10.91 -1.20
CA LEU A 219 -12.23 10.47 -0.01
C LEU A 219 -12.91 11.62 0.74
N ASP A 220 -12.38 12.84 0.64
CA ASP A 220 -13.02 14.05 1.15
C ASP A 220 -14.32 14.40 0.42
N MET A 221 -14.51 13.91 -0.81
CA MET A 221 -15.75 14.03 -1.58
C MET A 221 -16.70 12.85 -1.35
N ILE A 222 -16.18 11.64 -1.10
CA ILE A 222 -17.01 10.45 -0.82
C ILE A 222 -17.54 10.45 0.63
N ALA A 223 -16.68 10.78 1.61
CA ALA A 223 -17.02 10.65 3.02
C ALA A 223 -18.28 11.42 3.47
N PRO A 224 -18.58 12.62 2.96
CA PRO A 224 -19.83 13.33 3.29
C PRO A 224 -21.11 12.58 2.93
N GLU A 225 -21.07 11.67 1.95
CA GLU A 225 -22.24 10.90 1.48
C GLU A 225 -22.44 9.59 2.29
N ILE A 226 -21.50 9.22 3.15
CA ILE A 226 -21.53 7.97 3.90
C ILE A 226 -22.57 7.97 5.04
N PRO A 227 -22.71 9.03 5.89
CA PRO A 227 -23.68 9.04 6.97
C PRO A 227 -25.12 8.76 6.48
N GLY A 228 -25.78 7.77 7.06
CA GLY A 228 -27.11 7.30 6.69
C GLY A 228 -27.16 6.30 5.52
N SER A 229 -26.03 5.97 4.89
CA SER A 229 -25.96 4.95 3.83
C SER A 229 -25.77 3.53 4.39
N PRO A 230 -25.84 2.47 3.57
CA PRO A 230 -25.38 1.14 3.96
C PRO A 230 -23.86 1.05 4.21
N GLY A 231 -23.07 1.98 3.68
CA GLY A 231 -21.60 2.00 3.72
C GLY A 231 -20.97 2.59 4.99
N GLN A 232 -21.74 2.84 6.04
CA GLN A 232 -21.28 3.57 7.24
C GLN A 232 -20.05 2.97 7.92
N GLY A 233 -19.90 1.65 7.87
CA GLY A 233 -18.73 0.96 8.43
C GLY A 233 -17.41 1.37 7.78
N TYR A 234 -17.40 1.79 6.50
CA TYR A 234 -16.20 2.26 5.81
C TYR A 234 -15.63 3.53 6.46
N LEU A 235 -16.48 4.51 6.77
CA LEU A 235 -16.04 5.74 7.43
C LEU A 235 -15.42 5.42 8.79
N VAL A 236 -16.03 4.51 9.56
CA VAL A 236 -15.49 4.14 10.87
C VAL A 236 -14.14 3.45 10.74
N MET A 237 -13.98 2.50 9.81
CA MET A 237 -12.68 1.90 9.53
C MET A 237 -11.64 2.95 9.14
N ALA A 238 -12.00 3.93 8.31
CA ALA A 238 -11.08 4.98 7.87
C ALA A 238 -10.64 5.90 9.02
N LEU A 239 -11.52 6.22 9.98
CA LEU A 239 -11.13 6.95 11.19
C LEU A 239 -10.07 6.18 12.01
N TYR A 240 -10.25 4.87 12.15
CA TYR A 240 -9.26 4.02 12.84
C TYR A 240 -7.98 3.82 12.01
N GLY A 241 -8.07 3.85 10.68
CA GLY A 241 -6.91 3.88 9.79
C GLY A 241 -6.05 5.13 9.98
N ILE A 242 -6.68 6.30 10.13
CA ILE A 242 -5.98 7.55 10.50
C ILE A 242 -5.32 7.40 11.88
N ASN A 243 -6.04 6.86 12.88
CA ASN A 243 -5.47 6.67 14.22
C ASN A 243 -4.26 5.74 14.24
N ALA A 244 -4.22 4.72 13.37
CA ALA A 244 -3.09 3.80 13.26
C ALA A 244 -1.78 4.52 12.88
N VAL A 245 -1.87 5.65 12.17
CA VAL A 245 -0.70 6.43 11.72
C VAL A 245 -0.51 7.75 12.44
N GLU A 246 -1.57 8.24 13.09
CA GLU A 246 -1.58 9.45 13.89
C GLU A 246 -2.21 9.16 15.26
N PRO A 247 -1.43 8.67 16.24
CA PRO A 247 -1.97 8.25 17.55
C PRO A 247 -2.67 9.38 18.33
N THR A 248 -2.38 10.66 18.00
CA THR A 248 -3.05 11.83 18.57
C THR A 248 -4.44 12.06 18.02
N PHE A 249 -4.78 11.49 16.85
CA PHE A 249 -6.13 11.51 16.30
C PHE A 249 -6.98 10.47 17.02
N ASN A 250 -7.98 10.90 17.80
CA ASN A 250 -8.90 10.01 18.49
C ASN A 250 -10.18 9.79 17.65
N PRO A 251 -10.44 8.59 17.08
CA PRO A 251 -11.64 8.31 16.29
C PRO A 251 -12.94 8.60 17.04
N ASN A 252 -12.96 8.32 18.35
CA ASN A 252 -14.14 8.51 19.19
C ASN A 252 -14.51 9.97 19.40
N SER A 253 -13.65 10.93 19.06
CA SER A 253 -14.01 12.35 19.06
C SER A 253 -14.90 12.74 17.87
N TYR A 254 -14.99 11.91 16.84
CA TYR A 254 -15.72 12.17 15.60
C TYR A 254 -16.94 11.28 15.39
N LEU A 255 -17.13 10.27 16.24
CA LEU A 255 -18.31 9.40 16.22
C LEU A 255 -19.41 9.94 17.15
N ALA A 256 -20.67 9.68 16.81
CA ALA A 256 -21.78 9.83 17.73
C ALA A 256 -21.85 8.65 18.71
N SER A 257 -22.56 8.82 19.84
CA SER A 257 -22.62 7.82 20.90
C SER A 257 -23.07 6.42 20.44
N PRO A 258 -24.10 6.26 19.57
CA PRO A 258 -24.51 4.95 19.08
C PRO A 258 -23.40 4.24 18.28
N ALA A 259 -22.71 4.95 17.39
CA ALA A 259 -21.57 4.39 16.65
C ALA A 259 -20.42 3.95 17.55
N LYS A 260 -20.06 4.74 18.59
CA LYS A 260 -18.98 4.37 19.53
C LYS A 260 -19.21 3.03 20.20
N GLN A 261 -20.47 2.71 20.51
CA GLN A 261 -20.86 1.45 21.17
C GLN A 261 -20.66 0.21 20.27
N ARG A 262 -20.45 0.40 18.95
CA ARG A 262 -20.27 -0.69 17.99
C ARG A 262 -18.80 -0.94 17.62
N THR A 263 -17.86 -0.14 18.13
CA THR A 263 -16.44 -0.18 17.75
C THR A 263 -15.73 -1.51 18.04
N SER A 264 -16.25 -2.34 18.95
CA SER A 264 -15.71 -3.69 19.20
C SER A 264 -15.79 -4.62 17.98
N VAL A 265 -16.72 -4.38 17.05
CA VAL A 265 -16.80 -5.16 15.80
C VAL A 265 -15.56 -4.99 14.93
N LEU A 266 -14.85 -3.86 15.03
CA LEU A 266 -13.65 -3.60 14.24
C LEU A 266 -12.49 -4.54 14.60
N GLN A 267 -12.49 -5.09 15.81
CA GLN A 267 -11.48 -6.04 16.29
C GLN A 267 -11.91 -7.50 16.09
N THR A 268 -13.18 -7.75 15.79
CA THR A 268 -13.78 -9.09 15.87
C THR A 268 -14.55 -9.52 14.62
N GLY A 269 -14.91 -8.60 13.73
CA GLY A 269 -15.61 -8.83 12.47
C GLY A 269 -14.74 -8.49 11.27
N CYS A 270 -15.10 -9.05 10.11
CA CYS A 270 -14.56 -8.64 8.82
C CYS A 270 -15.56 -7.71 8.12
N LEU A 271 -15.31 -7.36 6.86
CA LEU A 271 -16.04 -6.29 6.16
C LEU A 271 -17.57 -6.39 6.35
N ASN A 272 -18.16 -7.56 6.03
CA ASN A 272 -19.61 -7.70 6.06
C ASN A 272 -20.19 -7.57 7.47
N GLU A 273 -19.52 -8.15 8.49
CA GLU A 273 -19.96 -7.99 9.87
C GLU A 273 -19.83 -6.55 10.36
N ILE A 274 -18.81 -5.81 9.90
CA ILE A 274 -18.65 -4.38 10.20
C ILE A 274 -19.78 -3.59 9.53
N LEU A 275 -20.02 -3.79 8.23
CA LEU A 275 -21.09 -3.08 7.52
C LEU A 275 -22.47 -3.37 8.14
N GLU A 276 -22.78 -4.64 8.42
CA GLU A 276 -24.03 -5.04 9.09
C GLU A 276 -24.17 -4.39 10.47
N ALA A 277 -23.07 -4.33 11.22
CA ALA A 277 -23.06 -3.68 12.52
C ALA A 277 -23.32 -2.18 12.43
N TYR A 278 -23.01 -1.46 11.36
CA TYR A 278 -23.28 -0.02 11.25
C TYR A 278 -24.52 0.33 10.42
N ALA A 279 -24.96 -0.53 9.50
CA ALA A 279 -26.07 -0.26 8.58
C ALA A 279 -27.38 0.23 9.23
N PRO A 280 -27.79 -0.23 10.44
CA PRO A 280 -29.02 0.26 11.08
C PRO A 280 -28.96 1.70 11.62
N LEU A 281 -27.79 2.34 11.68
CA LEU A 281 -27.68 3.72 12.18
C LEU A 281 -28.19 4.70 11.14
N ASN A 282 -28.86 5.77 11.57
CA ASN A 282 -29.04 6.96 10.75
C ASN A 282 -27.81 7.88 10.81
N ALA A 283 -27.78 8.93 9.99
CA ALA A 283 -26.64 9.84 9.88
C ALA A 283 -26.20 10.44 11.23
N ASP A 284 -27.14 10.94 12.05
CA ASP A 284 -26.86 11.56 13.36
C ASP A 284 -26.38 10.54 14.41
N GLU A 285 -26.70 9.26 14.20
CA GLU A 285 -26.26 8.16 15.05
C GLU A 285 -24.85 7.66 14.67
N LEU A 286 -24.38 7.96 13.45
CA LEU A 286 -23.02 7.67 13.00
C LEU A 286 -22.01 8.74 13.45
N VAL A 287 -22.24 9.98 13.02
CA VAL A 287 -21.39 11.15 13.30
C VAL A 287 -22.24 12.30 13.86
N PRO A 288 -21.68 13.20 14.68
CA PRO A 288 -22.43 14.32 15.25
C PRO A 288 -23.13 15.16 14.17
N ASN A 289 -24.45 15.34 14.30
CA ASN A 289 -25.30 16.07 13.35
C ASN A 289 -25.30 15.52 11.92
N GLY A 290 -24.87 14.25 11.71
CA GLY A 290 -24.86 13.63 10.39
C GLY A 290 -23.85 14.22 9.42
N VAL A 291 -22.98 15.12 9.88
CA VAL A 291 -22.00 15.82 9.06
C VAL A 291 -20.60 15.38 9.43
N VAL A 292 -19.85 14.88 8.44
CA VAL A 292 -18.44 14.52 8.63
C VAL A 292 -17.62 15.78 8.91
N SER A 293 -16.81 15.73 9.97
CA SER A 293 -15.99 16.87 10.39
C SER A 293 -15.00 17.31 9.30
N PRO A 294 -14.79 18.61 9.07
CA PRO A 294 -13.75 19.11 8.15
C PRO A 294 -12.34 18.57 8.47
N THR A 295 -12.02 18.34 9.75
CA THR A 295 -10.75 17.74 10.16
C THR A 295 -10.62 16.30 9.65
N VAL A 296 -11.72 15.53 9.67
CA VAL A 296 -11.75 14.17 9.13
C VAL A 296 -11.56 14.21 7.61
N LEU A 297 -12.31 15.07 6.91
CA LEU A 297 -12.21 15.21 5.45
C LEU A 297 -10.77 15.56 5.03
N SER A 298 -10.15 16.54 5.68
CA SER A 298 -8.77 16.93 5.40
C SER A 298 -7.78 15.78 5.61
N LYS A 299 -7.96 14.94 6.63
CA LYS A 299 -7.08 13.80 6.90
C LYS A 299 -7.32 12.65 5.91
N LEU A 300 -8.57 12.38 5.57
CA LEU A 300 -8.89 11.39 4.53
C LEU A 300 -8.26 11.78 3.19
N ALA A 301 -8.35 13.05 2.79
CA ALA A 301 -7.66 13.56 1.60
C ALA A 301 -6.13 13.41 1.72
N GLN A 302 -5.56 13.83 2.85
CA GLN A 302 -4.12 13.79 3.08
C GLN A 302 -3.53 12.38 2.99
N TYR A 303 -4.21 11.38 3.54
CA TYR A 303 -3.67 10.02 3.65
C TYR A 303 -4.14 9.08 2.54
N GLY A 304 -5.32 9.33 1.96
CA GLY A 304 -6.00 8.35 1.13
C GLY A 304 -6.24 8.76 -0.32
N ASN A 305 -6.11 10.04 -0.70
CA ASN A 305 -6.29 10.43 -2.10
C ASN A 305 -5.04 10.12 -2.94
N PRO A 306 -5.16 9.28 -3.99
CA PRO A 306 -4.07 9.03 -4.93
C PRO A 306 -3.88 10.22 -5.89
N ALA A 307 -3.07 10.05 -6.94
CA ALA A 307 -2.86 11.06 -8.01
C ALA A 307 -2.29 12.41 -7.54
N THR A 308 -1.68 12.44 -6.34
CA THR A 308 -1.08 13.65 -5.76
C THR A 308 0.31 13.98 -6.27
N VAL A 309 0.95 13.04 -6.99
CA VAL A 309 2.20 13.23 -7.73
C VAL A 309 2.16 12.42 -9.03
N PRO A 310 3.02 12.73 -10.02
CA PRO A 310 3.02 12.03 -11.30
C PRO A 310 3.22 10.51 -11.13
N PRO A 311 2.36 9.67 -11.71
CA PRO A 311 2.59 8.23 -11.76
C PRO A 311 3.78 7.88 -12.65
N SER A 312 4.38 6.72 -12.41
CA SER A 312 5.62 6.30 -13.07
C SER A 312 5.47 5.30 -14.21
N ALA A 313 4.24 4.81 -14.42
CA ALA A 313 3.90 3.81 -15.40
C ALA A 313 2.47 4.03 -15.91
N PRO A 314 2.11 3.49 -17.08
CA PRO A 314 0.75 3.57 -17.61
C PRO A 314 -0.29 3.06 -16.62
N ILE A 315 -1.48 3.65 -16.66
CA ILE A 315 -2.60 3.32 -15.78
C ILE A 315 -3.79 2.87 -16.61
N LEU A 316 -4.40 1.76 -16.21
CA LEU A 316 -5.74 1.35 -16.61
C LEU A 316 -6.69 1.59 -15.43
N ILE A 317 -7.65 2.48 -15.59
CA ILE A 317 -8.76 2.65 -14.66
C ILE A 317 -9.97 1.91 -15.21
N VAL A 318 -10.56 1.02 -14.41
CA VAL A 318 -11.83 0.34 -14.72
C VAL A 318 -12.87 0.75 -13.70
N GLN A 319 -14.09 1.04 -14.12
CA GLN A 319 -15.15 1.44 -13.19
C GLN A 319 -16.52 0.91 -13.64
N GLY A 320 -17.26 0.26 -12.75
CA GLY A 320 -18.68 -0.06 -12.99
C GLY A 320 -19.54 1.21 -12.98
N THR A 321 -20.46 1.36 -13.92
CA THR A 321 -21.36 2.53 -13.95
C THR A 321 -22.41 2.53 -12.86
N ASP A 322 -22.70 1.34 -12.32
CA ASP A 322 -23.72 1.12 -11.28
C ASP A 322 -23.05 0.73 -9.96
N ASP A 323 -21.79 1.17 -9.77
CA ASP A 323 -21.00 0.92 -8.57
C ASP A 323 -21.68 1.53 -7.34
N ASP A 324 -21.97 0.66 -6.38
CA ASP A 324 -22.72 0.93 -5.16
C ASP A 324 -21.83 1.26 -3.95
N ALA A 325 -20.51 1.21 -4.09
CA ALA A 325 -19.55 1.51 -3.01
C ALA A 325 -18.62 2.69 -3.34
N VAL A 326 -18.12 2.77 -4.58
CA VAL A 326 -17.29 3.88 -5.07
C VAL A 326 -18.05 4.59 -6.19
N PRO A 327 -18.55 5.82 -5.97
CA PRO A 327 -19.39 6.49 -6.95
C PRO A 327 -18.66 6.67 -8.29
N TYR A 328 -19.28 6.20 -9.39
CA TYR A 328 -18.73 6.33 -10.74
C TYR A 328 -18.27 7.75 -11.07
N ALA A 329 -19.02 8.76 -10.65
CA ALA A 329 -18.74 10.17 -10.92
C ALA A 329 -17.45 10.69 -10.25
N ILE A 330 -17.01 10.06 -9.15
CA ILE A 330 -15.74 10.41 -8.51
C ILE A 330 -14.58 9.89 -9.37
N THR A 331 -14.66 8.63 -9.80
CA THR A 331 -13.65 8.04 -10.68
C THR A 331 -13.62 8.74 -12.04
N ALA A 332 -14.78 8.90 -12.70
CA ALA A 332 -14.90 9.46 -14.05
C ALA A 332 -14.79 11.00 -14.12
N GLY A 333 -14.61 11.67 -12.98
CA GLY A 333 -14.43 13.11 -12.88
C GLY A 333 -13.15 13.41 -12.11
N PRO A 334 -13.22 13.77 -10.81
CA PRO A 334 -12.07 14.20 -10.01
C PRO A 334 -10.80 13.35 -10.16
N LEU A 335 -10.89 12.02 -10.10
CA LEU A 335 -9.69 11.18 -10.21
C LEU A 335 -9.05 11.26 -11.60
N LEU A 336 -9.85 11.18 -12.68
CA LEU A 336 -9.32 11.31 -14.05
C LEU A 336 -8.80 12.73 -14.30
N ASP A 337 -9.50 13.76 -13.83
CA ASP A 337 -9.06 15.16 -13.94
C ASP A 337 -7.72 15.40 -13.22
N GLU A 338 -7.47 14.73 -12.10
CA GLU A 338 -6.19 14.77 -11.38
C GLU A 338 -5.08 14.02 -12.13
N LEU A 339 -5.39 12.84 -12.68
CA LEU A 339 -4.42 12.04 -13.45
C LEU A 339 -4.05 12.69 -14.79
N ASP A 340 -5.00 13.36 -15.46
CA ASP A 340 -4.81 14.07 -16.73
C ASP A 340 -3.90 15.30 -16.61
N GLN A 341 -3.55 15.73 -15.38
CA GLN A 341 -2.55 16.77 -15.15
C GLN A 341 -1.12 16.30 -15.43
N TYR A 342 -0.91 15.00 -15.61
CA TYR A 342 0.40 14.40 -15.85
C TYR A 342 0.50 13.81 -17.26
N ASP A 343 1.70 13.79 -17.82
CA ASP A 343 1.98 13.23 -19.16
C ASP A 343 1.99 11.69 -19.20
N GLN A 344 1.40 11.03 -18.20
CA GLN A 344 1.36 9.57 -18.11
C GLN A 344 0.13 9.02 -18.85
N GLU A 345 0.30 7.94 -19.61
CA GLU A 345 -0.81 7.26 -20.28
C GLU A 345 -1.84 6.75 -19.26
N VAL A 346 -3.09 7.19 -19.40
CA VAL A 346 -4.24 6.73 -18.63
C VAL A 346 -5.30 6.21 -19.60
N THR A 347 -5.69 4.95 -19.45
CA THR A 347 -6.83 4.35 -20.16
C THR A 347 -7.99 4.22 -19.18
N PHE A 348 -9.15 4.81 -19.49
CA PHE A 348 -10.37 4.62 -18.71
C PHE A 348 -11.34 3.68 -19.42
N VAL A 349 -11.83 2.66 -18.70
CA VAL A 349 -12.78 1.66 -19.20
C VAL A 349 -14.01 1.61 -18.28
N PRO A 350 -15.11 2.29 -18.65
CA PRO A 350 -16.38 2.14 -17.95
C PRO A 350 -17.04 0.80 -18.31
N ILE A 351 -17.55 0.09 -17.31
CA ILE A 351 -18.31 -1.16 -17.48
C ILE A 351 -19.78 -0.87 -17.21
N THR A 352 -20.55 -0.70 -18.28
CA THR A 352 -21.98 -0.37 -18.20
C THR A 352 -22.77 -1.45 -17.45
N GLY A 353 -23.53 -1.02 -16.44
CA GLY A 353 -24.41 -1.87 -15.64
C GLY A 353 -23.70 -2.74 -14.60
N ALA A 354 -22.37 -2.65 -14.48
CA ALA A 354 -21.64 -3.42 -13.47
C ALA A 354 -21.67 -2.73 -12.11
N SER A 355 -21.90 -3.53 -11.06
CA SER A 355 -21.72 -3.15 -9.66
C SER A 355 -20.24 -3.06 -9.28
N HIS A 356 -19.96 -2.73 -8.01
CA HIS A 356 -18.61 -2.60 -7.47
C HIS A 356 -17.73 -3.85 -7.74
N ASP A 357 -18.23 -5.03 -7.38
CA ASP A 357 -17.51 -6.30 -7.58
C ASP A 357 -17.75 -6.87 -8.99
N GLY A 358 -18.88 -6.55 -9.60
CA GLY A 358 -19.22 -6.95 -10.97
C GLY A 358 -18.22 -6.41 -11.99
N ALA A 359 -17.67 -5.22 -11.74
CA ALA A 359 -16.64 -4.62 -12.60
C ALA A 359 -15.39 -5.51 -12.69
N VAL A 360 -14.95 -6.11 -11.57
CA VAL A 360 -13.78 -7.01 -11.55
C VAL A 360 -14.00 -8.20 -12.46
N PHE A 361 -15.14 -8.91 -12.31
CA PHE A 361 -15.47 -10.06 -13.15
C PHE A 361 -15.53 -9.69 -14.64
N ALA A 362 -16.21 -8.60 -14.96
CA ALA A 362 -16.42 -8.16 -16.33
C ALA A 362 -15.11 -7.70 -17.01
N SER A 363 -14.11 -7.27 -16.23
CA SER A 363 -12.85 -6.74 -16.75
C SER A 363 -11.67 -7.70 -16.68
N VAL A 364 -11.81 -8.93 -16.17
CA VAL A 364 -10.68 -9.88 -16.00
C VAL A 364 -9.84 -10.03 -17.27
N ASP A 365 -10.49 -10.26 -18.42
CA ASP A 365 -9.78 -10.43 -19.69
C ASP A 365 -9.16 -9.12 -20.19
N THR A 366 -9.87 -8.00 -20.05
CA THR A 366 -9.38 -6.66 -20.41
C THR A 366 -8.13 -6.30 -19.61
N VAL A 367 -8.18 -6.44 -18.29
CA VAL A 367 -7.07 -6.15 -17.37
C VAL A 367 -5.89 -7.05 -17.67
N THR A 368 -6.12 -8.37 -17.80
CA THR A 368 -5.04 -9.32 -18.07
C THR A 368 -4.40 -9.08 -19.44
N ALA A 369 -5.19 -8.74 -20.46
CA ALA A 369 -4.67 -8.40 -21.79
C ALA A 369 -3.85 -7.10 -21.76
N TRP A 370 -4.35 -6.07 -21.09
CA TRP A 370 -3.66 -4.79 -20.95
C TRP A 370 -2.34 -4.94 -20.18
N ILE A 371 -2.31 -5.68 -19.06
CA ILE A 371 -1.05 -5.96 -18.36
C ILE A 371 -0.06 -6.71 -19.28
N ALA A 372 -0.54 -7.62 -20.12
CA ALA A 372 0.31 -8.39 -21.00
C ALA A 372 1.04 -7.51 -22.05
N THR A 373 0.39 -6.46 -22.57
CA THR A 373 1.01 -5.54 -23.53
C THR A 373 2.11 -4.69 -22.89
N HIS A 374 2.06 -4.48 -21.58
CA HIS A 374 3.01 -3.65 -20.84
C HIS A 374 4.23 -4.42 -20.34
N PHE A 375 4.18 -5.76 -20.28
CA PHE A 375 5.36 -6.58 -20.03
C PHE A 375 6.22 -6.88 -21.27
N SER A 376 5.84 -6.33 -22.43
CA SER A 376 6.51 -6.52 -23.72
C SER A 376 7.95 -6.01 -23.73
#